data_AF-A0A4R6GLG9-F1
#
_entry.id   AF-A0A4R6GLG9-F1
#
_cell.length_a   1.000
_cell.length_b   1.000
_cell.length_c   1.000
_cell.angle_alpha   90.00
_cell.angle_beta   90.00
_cell.angle_gamma   90.00
#
_symmetry.space_group_name_H-M   'P 1'
#
loop_
_entity.id
_entity.type
_entity.pdbx_description
1 polymer ?
#
loop_
_entity_poly.entity_id
_entity_poly.type
_entity_poly.pdbx_seq_one_letter_code
_entity_poly.pdbx_strand_id
1 'polypeptide(L)'
;MTLPRSALVSLDTTPWYHLVNRCVRRASLCGTDAVSGQSYEHRRGWISDRLHQLAGVFAIDVAAYAVMSNHYHLVVRVDAERAAAWSDDEVLRR
;
A
#
# COMPACT_ATOMS: atom_id res chain seq x y z
N MET A 1 -2.13 -19.70 11.88
CA MET A 1 -3.50 -19.71 11.30
C MET A 1 -3.75 -18.34 10.69
N THR A 2 -4.16 -18.23 9.43
CA THR A 2 -4.43 -16.92 8.78
C THR A 2 -5.85 -16.46 9.08
N LEU A 3 -6.02 -15.24 9.60
CA LEU A 3 -7.33 -14.64 9.84
C LEU A 3 -7.77 -13.79 8.64
N PRO A 4 -9.09 -13.63 8.41
CA PRO A 4 -9.59 -12.69 7.41
C PRO A 4 -9.14 -11.26 7.78
N ARG A 5 -8.85 -10.42 6.78
CA ARG A 5 -8.37 -9.05 7.01
C ARG A 5 -9.32 -8.20 7.85
N SER A 6 -10.63 -8.45 7.73
CA SER A 6 -11.65 -7.80 8.55
C SER A 6 -11.50 -8.10 10.05
N ALA A 7 -10.87 -9.21 10.41
CA ALA A 7 -10.55 -9.56 11.81
C ALA A 7 -9.15 -9.10 12.24
N LEU A 8 -8.35 -8.54 11.33
CA LEU A 8 -7.00 -8.02 11.61
C LEU A 8 -7.00 -6.50 11.83
N VAL A 9 -8.09 -5.81 11.49
CA VAL A 9 -8.23 -4.35 11.55
C VAL A 9 -9.31 -4.01 12.57
N SER A 10 -8.96 -3.23 13.59
CA SER A 10 -9.86 -2.73 14.63
C SER A 10 -9.68 -1.23 14.77
N LEU A 11 -10.61 -0.46 14.21
CA LEU A 11 -10.57 1.01 14.28
C LEU A 11 -10.86 1.53 15.69
N ASP A 12 -11.55 0.74 16.52
CA ASP A 12 -11.77 1.03 17.94
C ASP A 12 -10.45 1.00 18.73
N THR A 13 -9.47 0.21 18.29
CA THR A 13 -8.17 0.08 18.93
C THR A 13 -7.17 1.09 18.39
N THR A 14 -7.05 1.20 17.06
CA THR A 14 -6.14 2.14 16.42
C THR A 14 -6.54 2.38 14.96
N PRO A 15 -6.43 3.63 14.47
CA PRO A 15 -6.54 3.90 13.05
C PRO A 15 -5.22 3.63 12.29
N TRP A 16 -4.11 3.38 13.00
CA TRP A 16 -2.78 3.26 12.42
C TRP A 16 -2.35 1.81 12.16
N TYR A 17 -1.86 1.52 10.96
CA TYR A 17 -1.43 0.19 10.55
C TYR A 17 -0.12 0.21 9.77
N HIS A 18 0.75 -0.76 10.07
CA HIS A 18 1.94 -1.06 9.28
C HIS A 18 1.65 -2.23 8.34
N LEU A 19 1.58 -1.92 7.04
CA LEU A 19 1.35 -2.88 5.98
C LEU A 19 2.69 -3.27 5.34
N VAL A 20 2.85 -4.57 5.10
CA VAL A 20 4.02 -5.13 4.43
C VAL A 20 3.55 -6.06 3.33
N ASN A 21 4.08 -5.88 2.12
CA ASN A 21 3.87 -6.82 1.03
C ASN A 21 5.20 -7.18 0.40
N ARG A 22 5.39 -8.46 0.11
CA ARG A 22 6.63 -9.03 -0.40
C ARG A 22 6.35 -9.89 -1.62
N CYS A 23 7.19 -9.73 -2.64
CA CYS A 23 7.26 -10.66 -3.76
C CYS A 23 7.88 -11.99 -3.31
N VAL A 24 7.26 -13.09 -3.75
CA VAL A 24 7.75 -14.46 -3.52
C VAL A 24 8.27 -15.06 -4.83
N ARG A 25 8.86 -16.27 -4.76
CA ARG A 25 9.32 -17.02 -5.94
C ARG A 25 10.33 -16.26 -6.81
N ARG A 26 11.24 -15.51 -6.18
CA ARG A 26 12.29 -14.70 -6.85
C ARG A 26 11.74 -13.59 -7.77
N ALA A 27 10.46 -13.23 -7.66
CA ALA A 27 9.99 -11.99 -8.25
C ALA A 27 10.51 -10.79 -7.45
N SER A 28 10.79 -9.70 -8.15
CA SER A 28 11.22 -8.42 -7.57
C SER A 28 10.31 -7.30 -8.08
N LEU A 29 10.00 -6.37 -7.19
CA LEU A 29 9.30 -5.13 -7.48
C LEU A 29 10.14 -4.20 -8.36
N CYS A 30 11.42 -4.04 -8.00
CA CYS A 30 12.38 -3.17 -8.67
C CYS A 30 13.82 -3.63 -8.39
N GLY A 31 14.81 -2.85 -8.83
CA GLY A 31 16.22 -3.19 -8.72
C GLY A 31 16.74 -4.04 -9.87
N THR A 32 18.00 -4.46 -9.77
CA THR A 32 18.66 -5.28 -10.79
C THR A 32 18.39 -6.75 -10.55
N ASP A 33 17.90 -7.46 -11.57
CA ASP A 33 17.78 -8.91 -11.52
C ASP A 33 19.17 -9.56 -11.56
N ALA A 34 19.46 -10.40 -10.56
CA ALA A 34 20.76 -11.04 -10.42
C ALA A 34 21.05 -12.11 -11.49
N VAL A 35 20.02 -12.62 -12.18
CA VAL A 35 20.18 -13.66 -13.21
C VAL A 35 20.38 -13.03 -14.60
N SER A 36 19.47 -12.16 -15.02
CA SER A 36 19.55 -11.51 -16.34
C SER A 36 20.46 -10.28 -16.37
N GLY A 37 20.79 -9.69 -15.21
CA GLY A 37 21.47 -8.40 -15.11
C GLY A 37 20.61 -7.19 -15.48
N GLN A 38 19.33 -7.40 -15.83
CA GLN A 38 18.43 -6.34 -16.25
C GLN A 38 18.01 -5.46 -15.06
N SER A 39 18.07 -4.14 -15.24
CA SER A 39 17.62 -3.18 -14.23
C SER A 39 16.13 -2.86 -14.39
N TYR A 40 15.39 -3.03 -13.29
CA TYR A 40 14.00 -2.63 -13.12
C TYR A 40 13.84 -1.48 -12.12
N GLU A 41 14.91 -0.73 -11.87
CA GLU A 41 14.94 0.34 -10.87
C GLU A 41 13.91 1.44 -11.13
N HIS A 42 13.59 1.71 -12.40
CA HIS A 42 12.54 2.66 -12.82
C HIS A 42 11.17 2.38 -12.18
N ARG A 43 10.87 1.12 -11.83
CA ARG A 43 9.60 0.74 -11.19
C ARG A 43 9.46 1.29 -9.78
N ARG A 44 10.56 1.63 -9.09
CA ARG A 44 10.49 2.18 -7.72
C ARG A 44 9.72 3.49 -7.69
N GLY A 45 9.98 4.37 -8.66
CA GLY A 45 9.23 5.61 -8.84
C GLY A 45 7.75 5.34 -9.08
N TRP A 46 7.44 4.43 -10.03
CA TRP A 46 6.05 4.08 -10.34
C TRP A 46 5.28 3.51 -9.14
N ILE A 47 5.94 2.70 -8.31
CA ILE A 47 5.35 2.17 -7.08
C ILE A 47 5.07 3.31 -6.10
N SER A 48 6.02 4.22 -5.92
CA SER A 48 5.84 5.42 -5.09
C SER A 48 4.67 6.27 -5.59
N ASP A 49 4.61 6.57 -6.88
CA ASP A 49 3.54 7.38 -7.48
C ASP A 49 2.18 6.70 -7.33
N ARG A 50 2.13 5.38 -7.54
CA ARG A 50 0.91 4.59 -7.35
C ARG A 50 0.45 4.59 -5.90
N LEU A 51 1.36 4.52 -4.92
CA LEU A 51 1.01 4.61 -3.49
C LEU A 51 0.33 5.96 -3.18
N HIS A 52 0.90 7.07 -3.66
CA HIS A 52 0.31 8.40 -3.47
C HIS A 52 -1.03 8.56 -4.18
N GLN A 53 -1.15 8.05 -5.42
CA GLN A 53 -2.42 8.06 -6.15
C GLN A 53 -3.50 7.31 -5.36
N LEU A 54 -3.19 6.10 -4.88
CA LEU A 54 -4.15 5.28 -4.14
C LEU A 54 -4.54 5.92 -2.80
N ALA A 55 -3.62 6.63 -2.14
CA ALA A 55 -3.95 7.40 -0.94
C ALA A 55 -4.97 8.53 -1.21
N GLY A 56 -5.04 9.06 -2.43
CA GLY A 56 -6.08 10.02 -2.84
C GLY A 56 -7.43 9.39 -3.18
N VAL A 57 -7.43 8.11 -3.55
CA VAL A 57 -8.63 7.32 -3.89
C VAL A 57 -9.27 6.76 -2.63
N PHE A 58 -8.47 6.15 -1.75
CA PHE A 58 -8.93 5.58 -0.50
C PHE A 58 -8.93 6.61 0.62
N ALA A 59 -9.84 6.45 1.60
CA ALA A 59 -9.85 7.28 2.80
C ALA A 59 -8.72 6.88 3.76
N ILE A 60 -7.47 7.04 3.34
CA ILE A 60 -6.27 6.73 4.12
C ILE A 60 -5.26 7.87 4.01
N ASP A 61 -4.45 8.05 5.06
CA ASP A 61 -3.26 8.89 4.99
C ASP A 61 -2.02 8.03 5.06
N VAL A 62 -0.96 8.42 4.34
CA VAL A 62 0.34 7.74 4.37
C VAL A 62 1.29 8.54 5.24
N ALA A 63 1.64 8.02 6.41
CA ALA A 63 2.63 8.67 7.29
C ALA A 63 4.07 8.35 6.87
N ALA A 64 4.32 7.13 6.38
CA ALA A 64 5.62 6.70 5.90
C ALA A 64 5.49 5.56 4.90
N TYR A 65 6.46 5.46 4.00
CA TYR A 65 6.59 4.31 3.11
C TYR A 65 8.07 4.01 2.81
N ALA A 66 8.35 2.77 2.47
CA ALA A 66 9.66 2.34 1.98
C ALA A 66 9.45 1.30 0.88
N VAL A 67 9.97 1.56 -0.32
CA VAL A 67 9.98 0.59 -1.41
C VAL A 67 11.36 -0.03 -1.48
N MET A 68 11.44 -1.35 -1.40
CA MET A 68 12.66 -2.15 -1.58
C MET A 68 12.55 -3.01 -2.84
N SER A 69 13.64 -3.67 -3.24
CA SER A 69 13.66 -4.48 -4.46
C SER A 69 12.65 -5.62 -4.47
N ASN A 70 12.35 -6.23 -3.32
CA ASN A 70 11.46 -7.39 -3.23
C ASN A 70 10.27 -7.23 -2.28
N HIS A 71 10.13 -6.09 -1.62
CA HIS A 71 8.99 -5.79 -0.74
C HIS A 71 8.83 -4.29 -0.53
N TYR A 72 7.70 -3.89 0.04
CA TYR A 72 7.51 -2.53 0.52
C TYR A 72 6.85 -2.52 1.90
N HIS A 73 7.07 -1.42 2.59
CA HIS A 73 6.44 -1.07 3.85
C HIS A 73 5.60 0.18 3.67
N LEU A 74 4.43 0.21 4.29
CA LEU A 74 3.53 1.36 4.29
C LEU A 74 2.95 1.55 5.69
N VAL A 75 3.08 2.74 6.26
CA VAL A 75 2.44 3.13 7.51
C VAL A 75 1.26 4.03 7.16
N VAL A 76 0.05 3.54 7.39
CA VAL A 76 -1.19 4.24 7.04
C VAL A 76 -2.02 4.58 8.27
N ARG A 77 -2.79 5.66 8.16
CA ARG A 77 -3.95 5.93 9.00
C ARG A 77 -5.22 5.67 8.20
N VAL A 78 -6.17 4.91 8.73
CA VAL A 78 -7.52 4.83 8.19
C VAL A 78 -8.31 6.05 8.67
N ASP A 79 -8.86 6.82 7.72
CA ASP A 79 -9.71 7.96 8.00
C ASP A 79 -11.18 7.57 7.87
N ALA A 80 -11.73 7.01 8.95
CA ALA A 80 -13.10 6.51 8.99
C ALA A 80 -14.14 7.62 8.85
N GLU A 81 -13.86 8.81 9.38
CA GLU A 81 -14.75 9.97 9.29
C GLU A 81 -14.83 10.46 7.85
N ARG A 82 -13.69 10.61 7.17
CA ARG A 82 -13.65 10.95 5.74
C ARG A 82 -14.36 9.92 4.88
N ALA A 83 -14.18 8.63 5.19
CA ALA A 83 -14.88 7.55 4.48
C ALA A 83 -16.40 7.64 4.67
N ALA A 84 -16.87 7.85 5.90
CA ALA A 84 -18.30 7.92 6.25
C ALA A 84 -18.99 9.18 5.69
N ALA A 85 -18.23 10.25 5.45
CA ALA A 85 -18.74 11.47 4.86
C ALA A 85 -18.96 11.40 3.33
N TRP A 86 -18.40 10.39 2.65
CA TRP A 86 -18.56 10.24 1.20
C TRP A 86 -19.91 9.62 0.84
N SER A 87 -20.56 10.22 -0.16
CA SER A 87 -21.71 9.62 -0.83
C SER A 87 -21.30 8.50 -1.78
N ASP A 88 -22.24 7.60 -2.12
CA ASP A 88 -22.01 6.54 -3.11
C ASP A 88 -21.52 7.11 -4.46
N ASP A 89 -22.06 8.24 -4.90
CA ASP A 89 -21.64 8.92 -6.15
C ASP A 89 -20.21 9.49 -6.07
N GLU A 90 -19.75 9.92 -4.89
CA GLU A 90 -18.35 10.31 -4.68
C GLU A 90 -17.44 9.10 -4.66
N VAL A 91 -17.86 8.00 -4.03
CA VAL A 91 -17.11 6.74 -4.01
C VAL A 91 -16.95 6.19 -5.43
N LEU A 92 -18.01 6.23 -6.25
CA LEU A 92 -17.98 5.73 -7.64
C LEU A 92 -17.07 6.54 -8.58
N ARG A 93 -16.81 7.81 -8.28
CA ARG A 93 -16.01 8.71 -9.14
C ARG A 93 -14.52 8.74 -8.81
N ARG A 94 -14.10 8.19 -7.67
CA ARG A 94 -12.70 8.15 -7.22
C ARG A 94 -11.95 6.97 -7.83
#